data_AF-A0A9D2R2P2-F1
#
_entry.id   AF-A0A9D2R2P2-F1
#
_cell.length_a   1.000
_cell.length_b   1.000
_cell.length_c   1.000
_cell.angle_alpha   90.00
_cell.angle_beta   90.00
_cell.angle_gamma   90.00
#
_symmetry.space_group_name_H-M   'P 1'
#
loop_
_entity.id
_entity.type
_entity.pdbx_description
1 polymer ?
#
loop_
_entity_poly.entity_id
_entity_poly.type
_entity_poly.pdbx_seq_one_letter_code
_entity_poly.pdbx_strand_id
1 'polypeptide(L)'
;LTERKEGYSETVAEGNVMAQSPEGGTKAERGSTVTITISLGPPENKVAVPDVLGMLPDEAKATMEAVGLVGNVKEVSDDDETMIGKVIGLNYSIGTQVEPGTSIDIYVSTGPAATYMYVENIESPALEDPAYVEGTQCVIVLTTASGTEIYRTAVTSFPYPVNLLNISEPTGVLTLIYTVNTEATTVTDPVTGAVTAVPGASEQRTINRPITFIRNDSGT
;
A
#
# COMPACT_ATOMS: atom_id res chain seq x y z
N LEU A 1 60.27 6.92 11.50
CA LEU A 1 59.61 5.66 11.91
C LEU A 1 58.69 5.21 10.78
N THR A 2 58.35 3.93 10.68
CA THR A 2 57.37 3.43 9.70
C THR A 2 56.20 2.78 10.41
N GLU A 3 54.99 3.21 10.09
CA GLU A 3 53.75 2.63 10.60
C GLU A 3 53.03 1.93 9.45
N ARG A 4 52.66 0.67 9.63
CA ARG A 4 51.87 -0.09 8.65
C ARG A 4 50.41 -0.07 9.07
N LYS A 5 49.53 0.29 8.15
CA LYS A 5 48.08 0.15 8.23
C LYS A 5 47.58 -0.75 7.11
N GLU A 6 46.39 -1.28 7.26
CA GLU A 6 45.73 -2.15 6.27
C GLU A 6 44.36 -1.54 5.93
N GLY A 7 43.92 -1.70 4.69
CA GLY A 7 42.62 -1.23 4.21
C GLY A 7 42.16 -1.98 2.97
N TYR A 8 40.85 -2.04 2.71
CA TYR A 8 40.30 -2.69 1.52
C TYR A 8 40.29 -1.75 0.31
N SER A 9 40.50 -2.30 -0.88
CA SER A 9 40.45 -1.55 -2.13
C SER A 9 39.96 -2.43 -3.27
N GLU A 10 38.93 -1.98 -3.99
CA GLU A 10 38.45 -2.69 -5.19
C GLU A 10 39.41 -2.52 -6.39
N THR A 11 40.27 -1.49 -6.37
CA THR A 11 41.11 -1.12 -7.52
C THR A 11 42.61 -1.40 -7.31
N VAL A 12 43.06 -1.53 -6.06
CA VAL A 12 44.45 -1.84 -5.72
C VAL A 12 44.54 -3.30 -5.29
N ALA A 13 45.27 -4.12 -6.03
CA ALA A 13 45.45 -5.54 -5.71
C ALA A 13 46.01 -5.74 -4.29
N GLU A 14 45.64 -6.86 -3.66
CA GLU A 14 46.10 -7.25 -2.34
C GLU A 14 47.64 -7.22 -2.24
N GLY A 15 48.16 -6.72 -1.12
CA GLY A 15 49.58 -6.62 -0.85
C GLY A 15 50.25 -5.36 -1.42
N ASN A 16 49.58 -4.59 -2.28
CA ASN A 16 50.10 -3.34 -2.81
C ASN A 16 49.81 -2.14 -1.92
N VAL A 17 50.66 -1.11 -1.98
CA VAL A 17 50.44 0.16 -1.27
C VAL A 17 49.26 0.90 -1.91
N MET A 18 48.18 1.10 -1.16
CA MET A 18 47.01 1.87 -1.61
C MET A 18 47.04 3.34 -1.19
N ALA A 19 47.75 3.65 -0.09
CA ALA A 19 47.93 5.02 0.37
C ALA A 19 49.21 5.16 1.20
N GLN A 20 49.78 6.35 1.22
CA GLN A 20 50.94 6.70 2.02
C GLN A 20 50.78 8.12 2.59
N SER A 21 51.20 8.32 3.84
CA SER A 21 51.27 9.64 4.47
C SER A 21 52.62 9.83 5.19
N PRO A 22 53.37 10.90 4.94
CA PRO A 22 53.13 11.95 3.93
C PRO A 22 53.22 11.44 2.49
N GLU A 23 52.51 12.08 1.56
CA GLU A 23 52.51 11.67 0.15
C GLU A 23 53.92 11.71 -0.47
N GLY A 24 54.17 10.79 -1.41
CA GLY A 24 55.43 10.73 -2.14
C GLY A 24 55.77 12.06 -2.82
N GLY A 25 56.99 12.56 -2.58
CA GLY A 25 57.46 13.84 -3.14
C GLY A 25 57.16 15.07 -2.27
N THR A 26 56.47 14.92 -1.14
CA THR A 26 56.23 16.00 -0.18
C THR A 26 57.37 16.14 0.84
N LYS A 27 57.51 17.33 1.44
CA LYS A 27 58.46 17.55 2.54
C LYS A 27 57.86 17.01 3.83
N ALA A 28 58.63 16.18 4.53
CA ALA A 28 58.29 15.67 5.85
C ALA A 28 59.34 16.13 6.87
N GLU A 29 58.93 16.38 8.11
CA GLU A 29 59.85 16.76 9.17
C GLU A 29 60.83 15.62 9.49
N ARG A 30 62.07 15.99 9.82
CA ARG A 30 63.09 15.00 10.20
C ARG A 30 62.67 14.29 11.48
N GLY A 31 62.49 12.97 11.39
CA GLY A 31 62.04 12.13 12.50
C GLY A 31 60.55 11.77 12.45
N SER A 32 59.79 12.33 11.51
CA SER A 32 58.37 11.99 11.30
C SER A 32 58.16 10.50 10.97
N THR A 33 56.95 10.02 11.25
CA THR A 33 56.51 8.66 10.92
C THR A 33 55.87 8.66 9.55
N VAL A 34 56.27 7.70 8.70
CA VAL A 34 55.61 7.43 7.44
C VAL A 34 54.62 6.31 7.66
N THR A 35 53.34 6.59 7.44
CA THR A 35 52.26 5.61 7.49
C THR A 35 52.02 5.06 6.08
N ILE A 36 52.10 3.74 5.92
CA ILE A 36 51.82 3.03 4.67
C ILE A 36 50.56 2.20 4.87
N THR A 37 49.55 2.41 4.03
CA THR A 37 48.35 1.58 4.00
C THR A 37 48.49 0.54 2.89
N ILE A 38 48.50 -0.73 3.26
CA ILE A 38 48.54 -1.86 2.33
C ILE A 38 47.11 -2.30 2.01
N SER A 39 46.83 -2.52 0.73
CA SER A 39 45.57 -3.05 0.25
C SER A 39 45.38 -4.50 0.69
N LEU A 40 44.21 -4.81 1.22
CA LEU A 40 43.72 -6.17 1.46
C LEU A 40 42.94 -6.72 0.24
N GLY A 41 42.94 -6.01 -0.89
CA GLY A 41 42.12 -6.36 -2.05
C GLY A 41 40.64 -5.95 -1.87
N PRO A 42 39.75 -6.39 -2.78
CA PRO A 42 38.30 -6.20 -2.63
C PRO A 42 37.83 -6.82 -1.31
N PRO A 43 36.74 -6.32 -0.68
CA PRO A 43 36.22 -6.93 0.52
C PRO A 43 35.85 -8.40 0.26
N GLU A 44 36.65 -9.34 0.77
CA GLU A 44 36.45 -10.79 0.61
C GLU A 44 35.25 -11.33 1.40
N ASN A 45 34.71 -10.53 2.32
CA ASN A 45 33.66 -10.95 3.25
C ASN A 45 32.24 -10.76 2.68
N LYS A 46 32.04 -10.81 1.36
CA LYS A 46 30.68 -10.81 0.82
C LYS A 46 30.01 -12.16 1.09
N VAL A 47 28.72 -12.10 1.36
CA VAL A 47 27.88 -13.23 1.66
C VAL A 47 26.92 -13.45 0.49
N ALA A 48 26.78 -14.69 0.06
CA ALA A 48 25.78 -15.05 -0.93
C ALA A 48 24.37 -15.09 -0.30
N VAL A 49 23.39 -14.49 -0.95
CA VAL A 49 21.98 -14.63 -0.56
C VAL A 49 21.57 -16.11 -0.70
N PRO A 50 21.16 -16.78 0.39
CA PRO A 50 20.79 -18.19 0.37
C PRO A 50 19.44 -18.41 -0.32
N ASP A 51 19.22 -19.62 -0.81
CA ASP A 51 17.90 -20.06 -1.27
C ASP A 51 17.04 -20.47 -0.07
N VAL A 52 15.95 -19.75 0.12
CA VAL A 52 14.97 -19.99 1.19
C VAL A 52 13.55 -20.13 0.64
N LEU A 53 13.39 -20.32 -0.67
CA LEU A 53 12.07 -20.47 -1.28
C LEU A 53 11.38 -21.74 -0.77
N GLY A 54 10.08 -21.63 -0.47
CA GLY A 54 9.28 -22.72 0.08
C GLY A 54 9.53 -23.03 1.56
N MET A 55 10.50 -22.38 2.22
CA MET A 55 10.72 -22.53 3.66
C MET A 55 9.66 -21.80 4.47
N LEU A 56 9.53 -22.17 5.74
CA LEU A 56 8.75 -21.39 6.71
C LEU A 56 9.49 -20.07 7.07
N PRO A 57 8.80 -19.02 7.51
CA PRO A 57 9.40 -17.70 7.72
C PRO A 57 10.52 -17.72 8.78
N ASP A 58 10.34 -18.53 9.83
CA ASP A 58 11.33 -18.67 10.90
C ASP A 58 12.57 -19.45 10.45
N GLU A 59 12.39 -20.49 9.62
CA GLU A 59 13.49 -21.26 9.02
C GLU A 59 14.28 -20.41 8.03
N ALA A 60 13.58 -19.61 7.21
CA ALA A 60 14.20 -18.68 6.28
C ALA A 60 15.03 -17.62 7.01
N LYS A 61 14.50 -17.02 8.09
CA LYS A 61 15.23 -16.08 8.93
C LYS A 61 16.48 -16.72 9.54
N ALA A 62 16.36 -17.90 10.13
CA ALA A 62 17.51 -18.60 10.70
C ALA A 62 18.59 -18.89 9.65
N THR A 63 18.19 -19.24 8.43
CA THR A 63 19.12 -19.47 7.31
C THR A 63 19.85 -18.20 6.88
N MET A 64 19.14 -17.06 6.84
CA MET A 64 19.73 -15.74 6.57
C MET A 64 20.71 -15.32 7.67
N GLU A 65 20.32 -15.48 8.94
CA GLU A 65 21.15 -15.15 10.09
C GLU A 65 22.42 -16.01 10.17
N ALA A 66 22.33 -17.29 9.79
CA ALA A 66 23.47 -18.20 9.77
C ALA A 66 24.60 -17.76 8.81
N VAL A 67 24.25 -17.02 7.75
CA VAL A 67 25.20 -16.44 6.81
C VAL A 67 25.54 -14.98 7.13
N GLY A 68 24.97 -14.42 8.21
CA GLY A 68 25.21 -13.04 8.63
C GLY A 68 24.35 -12.01 7.90
N LEU A 69 23.21 -12.40 7.34
CA LEU A 69 22.21 -11.50 6.74
C LEU A 69 21.02 -11.30 7.68
N VAL A 70 20.22 -10.26 7.42
CA VAL A 70 19.01 -9.96 8.22
C VAL A 70 17.76 -10.24 7.38
N GLY A 71 16.94 -11.19 7.80
CA GLY A 71 15.67 -11.53 7.13
C GLY A 71 14.50 -10.69 7.63
N ASN A 72 13.94 -9.84 6.76
CA ASN A 72 12.74 -9.05 7.04
C ASN A 72 11.51 -9.65 6.35
N VAL A 73 10.56 -10.18 7.12
CA VAL A 73 9.38 -10.84 6.55
C VAL A 73 8.34 -9.81 6.14
N LYS A 74 7.87 -9.92 4.90
CA LYS A 74 6.76 -9.17 4.32
C LYS A 74 5.72 -10.16 3.81
N GLU A 75 4.47 -9.93 4.19
CA GLU A 75 3.33 -10.71 3.71
C GLU A 75 2.83 -10.17 2.37
N VAL A 76 2.54 -11.08 1.45
CA VAL A 76 1.99 -10.78 0.13
C VAL A 76 0.96 -11.84 -0.26
N SER A 77 -0.06 -11.45 -1.02
CA SER A 77 -1.01 -12.40 -1.58
C SER A 77 -0.38 -13.17 -2.75
N ASP A 78 -0.72 -14.44 -2.88
CA ASP A 78 -0.27 -15.32 -3.96
C ASP A 78 -1.34 -16.38 -4.23
N ASP A 79 -1.63 -16.64 -5.51
CA ASP A 79 -2.73 -17.52 -5.91
C ASP A 79 -2.43 -19.01 -5.66
N ASP A 80 -1.18 -19.40 -5.38
CA ASP A 80 -0.83 -20.78 -5.05
C ASP A 80 -1.11 -21.07 -3.57
N GLU A 81 -2.25 -21.71 -3.31
CA GLU A 81 -2.66 -22.12 -1.96
C GLU A 81 -1.67 -23.07 -1.27
N THR A 82 -0.86 -23.81 -2.03
CA THR A 82 0.13 -24.74 -1.45
C THR A 82 1.31 -24.00 -0.80
N MET A 83 1.43 -22.70 -1.08
CA MET A 83 2.47 -21.81 -0.59
C MET A 83 2.03 -20.95 0.59
N ILE A 84 0.78 -21.07 1.07
CA ILE A 84 0.29 -20.34 2.25
C ILE A 84 1.26 -20.55 3.44
N GLY A 85 1.73 -19.44 4.00
CA GLY A 85 2.67 -19.43 5.12
C GLY A 85 4.12 -19.77 4.75
N LYS A 86 4.45 -19.94 3.47
CA LYS A 86 5.81 -20.20 2.99
C LYS A 86 6.39 -19.00 2.24
N VAL A 87 7.71 -18.97 2.16
CA VAL A 87 8.43 -17.98 1.36
C VAL A 87 8.19 -18.23 -0.12
N ILE A 88 7.70 -17.21 -0.83
CA ILE A 88 7.46 -17.23 -2.28
C ILE A 88 8.44 -16.36 -3.07
N GLY A 89 9.20 -15.50 -2.38
CA GLY A 89 10.11 -14.60 -3.06
C GLY A 89 11.05 -13.86 -2.12
N LEU A 90 12.04 -13.21 -2.74
CA LEU A 90 13.02 -12.33 -2.11
C LEU A 90 13.15 -11.06 -2.94
N ASN A 91 13.58 -9.96 -2.33
CA ASN A 91 13.93 -8.75 -3.10
C ASN A 91 15.30 -8.83 -3.80
N TYR A 92 16.17 -9.76 -3.38
CA TYR A 92 17.44 -10.08 -4.03
C TYR A 92 17.38 -11.43 -4.73
N SER A 93 18.08 -11.55 -5.85
CA SER A 93 18.25 -12.85 -6.52
C SER A 93 19.13 -13.76 -5.67
N ILE A 94 18.77 -15.05 -5.64
CA ILE A 94 19.55 -16.10 -4.98
C ILE A 94 20.99 -16.09 -5.52
N GLY A 95 21.96 -16.26 -4.62
CA GLY A 95 23.39 -16.27 -4.93
C GLY A 95 24.03 -14.89 -5.12
N THR A 96 23.26 -13.81 -5.05
CA THR A 96 23.80 -12.44 -5.09
C THR A 96 24.76 -12.21 -3.94
N GLN A 97 25.92 -11.60 -4.22
CA GLN A 97 26.94 -11.28 -3.22
C GLN A 97 26.65 -9.92 -2.59
N VAL A 98 26.33 -9.92 -1.30
CA VAL A 98 26.00 -8.72 -0.52
C VAL A 98 26.91 -8.56 0.69
N GLU A 99 26.92 -7.39 1.30
CA GLU A 99 27.67 -7.17 2.54
C GLU A 99 27.01 -7.90 3.72
N PRO A 100 27.77 -8.42 4.69
CA PRO A 100 27.21 -8.91 5.94
C PRO A 100 26.36 -7.84 6.63
N GLY A 101 25.24 -8.25 7.22
CA GLY A 101 24.26 -7.37 7.84
C GLY A 101 23.26 -6.77 6.86
N THR A 102 23.38 -7.04 5.56
CA THR A 102 22.38 -6.59 4.57
C THR A 102 21.00 -7.15 4.93
N SER A 103 19.99 -6.27 4.89
CA SER A 103 18.59 -6.65 5.08
C SER A 103 17.98 -7.15 3.78
N ILE A 104 17.46 -8.38 3.82
CA ILE A 104 16.78 -9.06 2.72
C ILE A 104 15.30 -9.11 3.06
N ASP A 105 14.46 -8.56 2.17
CA ASP A 105 13.02 -8.73 2.29
C ASP A 105 12.64 -10.13 1.83
N ILE A 106 11.94 -10.86 2.71
CA ILE A 106 11.43 -12.21 2.50
C ILE A 106 9.92 -12.10 2.31
N TYR A 107 9.44 -12.43 1.11
CA TYR A 107 8.02 -12.40 0.79
C TYR A 107 7.37 -13.74 1.14
N VAL A 108 6.39 -13.71 2.03
CA VAL A 108 5.64 -14.87 2.52
C VAL A 108 4.21 -14.81 1.98
N SER A 109 3.71 -15.91 1.42
CA SER A 109 2.35 -15.97 0.91
C SER A 109 1.32 -16.01 2.04
N THR A 110 0.32 -15.15 1.93
CA THR A 110 -0.91 -15.20 2.74
C THR A 110 -2.07 -15.92 2.03
N GLY A 111 -1.80 -16.52 0.87
CA GLY A 111 -2.78 -17.13 -0.02
C GLY A 111 -3.41 -16.13 -1.00
N PRO A 112 -4.43 -16.58 -1.75
CA PRO A 112 -5.08 -15.75 -2.76
C PRO A 112 -5.63 -14.46 -2.15
N ALA A 113 -5.59 -13.38 -2.93
CA ALA A 113 -6.13 -12.11 -2.48
C ALA A 113 -7.61 -12.25 -2.11
N ALA A 114 -7.97 -11.80 -0.90
CA ALA A 114 -9.35 -11.85 -0.45
C ALA A 114 -10.23 -10.99 -1.38
N THR A 115 -11.32 -11.59 -1.85
CA THR A 115 -12.36 -10.86 -2.60
C THR A 115 -13.62 -10.74 -1.76
N TYR A 116 -14.45 -9.76 -2.10
CA TYR A 116 -15.68 -9.43 -1.38
C TYR A 116 -16.84 -9.24 -2.35
N MET A 117 -18.06 -9.29 -1.82
CA MET A 117 -19.29 -9.05 -2.55
C MET A 117 -20.22 -8.08 -1.81
N TYR A 118 -21.07 -7.40 -2.57
CA TYR A 118 -22.13 -6.55 -2.07
C TYR A 118 -23.45 -6.99 -2.69
N VAL A 119 -24.32 -7.58 -1.88
CA VAL A 119 -25.63 -8.12 -2.31
C VAL A 119 -26.71 -7.59 -1.37
N GLU A 120 -27.33 -6.49 -1.74
CA GLU A 120 -28.36 -5.83 -0.93
C GLU A 120 -29.45 -5.19 -1.79
N ASN A 121 -30.60 -4.97 -1.17
CA ASN A 121 -31.64 -4.10 -1.70
C ASN A 121 -31.45 -2.72 -1.06
N ILE A 122 -30.96 -1.75 -1.83
CA ILE A 122 -30.73 -0.40 -1.36
C ILE A 122 -32.08 0.26 -1.07
N GLU A 123 -32.26 0.75 0.15
CA GLU A 123 -33.47 1.44 0.58
C GLU A 123 -33.47 2.92 0.20
N SER A 124 -34.68 3.49 0.09
CA SER A 124 -34.92 4.88 -0.28
C SER A 124 -34.17 5.88 0.62
N PRO A 125 -33.70 7.04 0.08
CA PRO A 125 -33.22 8.16 0.87
C PRO A 125 -34.24 8.71 1.88
N ALA A 126 -35.54 8.44 1.69
CA ALA A 126 -36.63 8.92 2.56
C ALA A 126 -36.48 8.48 4.03
N LEU A 127 -35.71 7.41 4.29
CA LEU A 127 -35.46 6.94 5.65
C LEU A 127 -34.64 7.95 6.46
N GLU A 128 -33.68 8.62 5.82
CA GLU A 128 -32.79 9.60 6.47
C GLU A 128 -33.14 11.05 6.13
N ASP A 129 -33.72 11.31 4.96
CA ASP A 129 -34.16 12.64 4.54
C ASP A 129 -35.64 12.65 4.16
N PRO A 130 -36.52 13.12 5.06
CA PRO A 130 -37.96 13.26 4.79
C PRO A 130 -38.30 14.22 3.64
N ALA A 131 -37.35 15.05 3.17
CA ALA A 131 -37.56 15.92 2.02
C ALA A 131 -37.37 15.18 0.67
N TYR A 132 -36.87 13.95 0.68
CA TYR A 132 -36.85 13.10 -0.50
C TYR A 132 -38.27 12.70 -0.91
N VAL A 133 -38.58 12.86 -2.19
CA VAL A 133 -39.87 12.45 -2.77
C VAL A 133 -39.65 11.19 -3.60
N GLU A 134 -40.40 10.13 -3.31
CA GLU A 134 -40.38 8.89 -4.08
C GLU A 134 -40.61 9.15 -5.58
N GLY A 135 -39.84 8.49 -6.45
CA GLY A 135 -39.82 8.78 -7.89
C GLY A 135 -38.73 9.78 -8.31
N THR A 136 -38.16 10.54 -7.37
CA THR A 136 -37.06 11.46 -7.68
C THR A 136 -35.82 10.69 -8.09
N GLN A 137 -35.17 11.11 -9.19
CA GLN A 137 -33.93 10.50 -9.63
C GLN A 137 -32.86 10.60 -8.53
N CYS A 138 -32.32 9.46 -8.15
CA CYS A 138 -31.24 9.32 -7.19
C CYS A 138 -30.06 8.59 -7.87
N VAL A 139 -28.89 9.20 -7.82
CA VAL A 139 -27.64 8.60 -8.25
C VAL A 139 -27.06 7.81 -7.08
N ILE A 140 -26.93 6.52 -7.27
CA ILE A 140 -26.28 5.58 -6.36
C ILE A 140 -24.83 5.47 -6.78
N VAL A 141 -23.90 5.64 -5.84
CA VAL A 141 -22.46 5.43 -6.03
C VAL A 141 -21.95 4.54 -4.92
N LEU A 142 -21.23 3.47 -5.23
CA LEU A 142 -20.46 2.72 -4.25
C LEU A 142 -18.98 2.95 -4.48
N THR A 143 -18.29 3.26 -3.39
CA THR A 143 -16.83 3.42 -3.36
C THR A 143 -16.21 2.49 -2.33
N THR A 144 -15.03 1.95 -2.58
CA THR A 144 -14.24 1.23 -1.56
C THR A 144 -13.64 2.19 -0.54
N ALA A 145 -13.01 1.67 0.53
CA ALA A 145 -12.37 2.46 1.56
C ALA A 145 -11.21 3.33 1.05
N SER A 146 -10.52 2.89 -0.01
CA SER A 146 -9.53 3.70 -0.73
C SER A 146 -10.12 4.84 -1.57
N GLY A 147 -11.45 4.90 -1.71
CA GLY A 147 -12.16 5.87 -2.54
C GLY A 147 -12.35 5.45 -4.00
N THR A 148 -12.05 4.19 -4.33
CA THR A 148 -12.25 3.66 -5.69
C THR A 148 -13.74 3.46 -5.96
N GLU A 149 -14.29 4.13 -6.97
CA GLU A 149 -15.67 3.92 -7.42
C GLU A 149 -15.81 2.55 -8.09
N ILE A 150 -16.65 1.69 -7.52
CA ILE A 150 -16.90 0.32 -8.00
C ILE A 150 -18.27 0.17 -8.65
N TYR A 151 -19.17 1.14 -8.44
CA TYR A 151 -20.49 1.13 -9.03
C TYR A 151 -21.10 2.52 -9.08
N ARG A 152 -21.80 2.84 -10.17
CA ARG A 152 -22.59 4.05 -10.32
C ARG A 152 -23.81 3.78 -11.18
N THR A 153 -24.98 4.21 -10.70
CA THR A 153 -26.22 4.14 -11.46
C THR A 153 -27.18 5.26 -11.05
N ALA A 154 -28.18 5.54 -11.87
CA ALA A 154 -29.26 6.46 -11.54
C ALA A 154 -30.59 5.70 -11.55
N VAL A 155 -31.35 5.83 -10.46
CA VAL A 155 -32.62 5.11 -10.25
C VAL A 155 -33.71 6.09 -9.82
N THR A 156 -34.96 5.73 -10.03
CA THR A 156 -36.14 6.50 -9.59
C THR A 156 -37.06 5.70 -8.68
N SER A 157 -36.71 4.44 -8.38
CA SER A 157 -37.54 3.53 -7.60
C SER A 157 -36.67 2.75 -6.63
N PHE A 158 -37.17 2.65 -5.41
CA PHE A 158 -36.60 1.88 -4.31
C PHE A 158 -37.63 0.88 -3.78
N PRO A 159 -37.19 -0.25 -3.18
CA PRO A 159 -35.80 -0.65 -3.00
C PRO A 159 -35.11 -1.09 -4.31
N TYR A 160 -33.81 -0.86 -4.42
CA TYR A 160 -33.03 -1.15 -5.63
C TYR A 160 -32.04 -2.30 -5.40
N PRO A 161 -32.18 -3.45 -6.08
CA PRO A 161 -31.27 -4.58 -5.90
C PRO A 161 -29.90 -4.31 -6.50
N VAL A 162 -28.85 -4.58 -5.75
CA VAL A 162 -27.45 -4.54 -6.19
C VAL A 162 -26.80 -5.89 -5.92
N ASN A 163 -26.01 -6.37 -6.90
CA ASN A 163 -25.20 -7.57 -6.79
C ASN A 163 -23.84 -7.31 -7.43
N LEU A 164 -22.82 -7.07 -6.60
CA LEU A 164 -21.43 -6.86 -7.01
C LEU A 164 -20.55 -7.95 -6.42
N LEU A 165 -19.62 -8.45 -7.23
CA LEU A 165 -18.67 -9.51 -6.86
C LEU A 165 -17.24 -9.01 -7.08
N ASN A 166 -16.26 -9.75 -6.56
CA ASN A 166 -14.83 -9.53 -6.76
C ASN A 166 -14.33 -8.14 -6.32
N ILE A 167 -14.94 -7.58 -5.28
CA ILE A 167 -14.49 -6.32 -4.65
C ILE A 167 -13.19 -6.63 -3.91
N SER A 168 -12.19 -5.75 -4.00
CA SER A 168 -10.84 -5.98 -3.46
C SER A 168 -10.64 -5.53 -2.01
N GLU A 169 -11.61 -4.84 -1.45
CA GLU A 169 -11.54 -4.24 -0.12
C GLU A 169 -12.74 -4.67 0.73
N PRO A 170 -12.60 -4.78 2.06
CA PRO A 170 -13.67 -5.24 2.95
C PRO A 170 -14.74 -4.20 3.25
N THR A 171 -14.48 -2.91 2.99
CA THR A 171 -15.36 -1.81 3.39
C THR A 171 -15.45 -0.74 2.32
N GLY A 172 -16.51 0.06 2.41
CA GLY A 172 -16.78 1.13 1.46
C GLY A 172 -17.86 2.08 1.95
N VAL A 173 -18.33 2.92 1.03
CA VAL A 173 -19.42 3.87 1.27
C VAL A 173 -20.41 3.79 0.12
N LEU A 174 -21.68 3.65 0.44
CA LEU A 174 -22.79 3.92 -0.47
C LEU A 174 -23.18 5.39 -0.35
N THR A 175 -23.08 6.09 -1.46
CA THR A 175 -23.44 7.51 -1.59
C THR A 175 -24.72 7.61 -2.43
N LEU A 176 -25.74 8.25 -1.89
CA LEU A 176 -27.00 8.56 -2.56
C LEU A 176 -27.04 10.05 -2.84
N ILE A 177 -27.15 10.44 -4.12
CA ILE A 177 -27.14 11.84 -4.55
C ILE A 177 -28.45 12.13 -5.27
N TYR A 178 -29.21 13.12 -4.81
CA TYR A 178 -30.50 13.48 -5.41
C TYR A 178 -30.73 14.99 -5.30
N THR A 179 -31.74 15.49 -6.00
CA THR A 179 -32.11 16.90 -5.95
C THR A 179 -33.49 17.05 -5.32
N VAL A 180 -33.57 17.81 -4.24
CA VAL A 180 -34.85 18.23 -3.66
C VAL A 180 -35.28 19.52 -4.35
N ASN A 181 -36.51 19.55 -4.85
CA ASN A 181 -37.11 20.73 -5.47
C ASN A 181 -38.22 21.27 -4.56
N THR A 182 -38.19 22.56 -4.27
CA THR A 182 -39.29 23.27 -3.64
C THR A 182 -40.07 24.03 -4.70
N GLU A 183 -41.40 23.87 -4.72
CA GLU A 183 -42.25 24.60 -5.64
C GLU A 183 -42.37 26.07 -5.23
N ALA A 184 -42.56 26.94 -6.22
CA ALA A 184 -42.86 28.34 -5.96
C ALA A 184 -44.24 28.45 -5.29
N THR A 185 -44.32 29.26 -4.22
CA THR A 185 -45.59 29.51 -3.53
C THR A 185 -45.97 30.98 -3.66
N THR A 186 -47.24 31.29 -3.44
CA THR A 186 -47.72 32.66 -3.38
C THR A 186 -48.33 32.94 -2.01
N VAL A 187 -48.00 34.09 -1.44
CA VAL A 187 -48.57 34.57 -0.18
C VAL A 187 -49.45 35.77 -0.53
N THR A 188 -50.73 35.68 -0.18
CA THR A 188 -51.67 36.80 -0.32
C THR A 188 -51.81 37.49 1.02
N ASP A 189 -51.51 38.78 1.07
CA ASP A 189 -51.72 39.62 2.25
C ASP A 189 -53.24 39.74 2.53
N PRO A 190 -53.73 39.31 3.70
CA PRO A 190 -55.17 39.28 4.00
C PRO A 190 -55.78 40.68 4.21
N VAL A 191 -54.96 41.71 4.39
CA VAL A 191 -55.39 43.09 4.62
C VAL A 191 -55.28 43.92 3.34
N THR A 192 -54.18 43.77 2.60
CA THR A 192 -53.92 44.58 1.40
C THR A 192 -54.28 43.89 0.08
N GLY A 193 -54.49 42.57 0.08
CA GLY A 193 -54.73 41.78 -1.13
C GLY A 193 -53.50 41.63 -2.03
N ALA A 194 -52.34 42.13 -1.61
CA ALA A 194 -51.10 42.03 -2.37
C ALA A 194 -50.61 40.57 -2.40
N VAL A 195 -50.26 40.08 -3.59
CA VAL A 195 -49.71 38.74 -3.79
C VAL A 195 -48.19 38.84 -3.92
N THR A 196 -47.48 38.16 -3.03
CA THR A 196 -46.01 38.02 -3.09
C THR A 196 -45.67 36.60 -3.51
N ALA A 197 -44.85 36.44 -4.53
CA ALA A 197 -44.32 35.13 -4.93
C ALA A 197 -43.05 34.80 -4.13
N VAL A 198 -43.00 33.60 -3.58
CA VAL A 198 -41.78 32.98 -3.05
C VAL A 198 -41.26 32.02 -4.14
N PRO A 199 -40.12 32.31 -4.78
CA PRO A 199 -39.55 31.43 -5.80
C PRO A 199 -39.24 30.04 -5.23
N GLY A 200 -39.42 29.02 -6.06
CA GLY A 200 -38.93 27.68 -5.77
C GLY A 200 -37.41 27.61 -5.80
N ALA A 201 -36.85 26.52 -5.28
CA ALA A 201 -35.42 26.25 -5.26
C ALA A 201 -35.12 24.77 -5.57
N SER A 202 -33.91 24.51 -6.06
CA SER A 202 -33.37 23.16 -6.24
C SER A 202 -32.10 23.03 -5.42
N GLU A 203 -32.00 21.98 -4.61
CA GLU A 203 -30.85 21.71 -3.75
C GLU A 203 -30.40 20.27 -3.93
N GLN A 204 -29.12 20.06 -4.24
CA GLN A 204 -28.53 18.73 -4.24
C GLN A 204 -28.29 18.26 -2.80
N ARG A 205 -28.75 17.06 -2.50
CA ARG A 205 -28.57 16.37 -1.22
C ARG A 205 -27.70 15.13 -1.43
N THR A 206 -26.99 14.76 -0.37
CA THR A 206 -26.13 13.58 -0.34
C THR A 206 -26.31 12.83 0.97
N ILE A 207 -26.55 11.53 0.90
CA ILE A 207 -26.52 10.60 2.04
C ILE A 207 -25.38 9.61 1.85
N ASN A 208 -24.58 9.40 2.90
CA ASN A 208 -23.47 8.45 2.93
C ASN A 208 -23.78 7.35 3.94
N ARG A 209 -23.81 6.10 3.48
CA ARG A 209 -23.98 4.89 4.30
C ARG A 209 -22.66 4.11 4.31
N PRO A 210 -21.99 3.92 5.46
CA PRO A 210 -20.83 3.05 5.52
C PRO A 210 -21.26 1.60 5.28
N ILE A 211 -20.48 0.86 4.49
CA ILE A 211 -20.74 -0.54 4.13
C ILE A 211 -19.57 -1.42 4.58
N THR A 212 -19.90 -2.59 5.09
CA THR A 212 -18.98 -3.74 5.20
C THR A 212 -19.38 -4.75 4.13
N PHE A 213 -18.49 -5.05 3.20
CA PHE A 213 -18.72 -6.04 2.16
C PHE A 213 -18.57 -7.45 2.73
N ILE A 214 -19.30 -8.40 2.16
CA ILE A 214 -19.28 -9.79 2.58
C ILE A 214 -18.07 -10.45 1.94
N ARG A 215 -17.19 -11.06 2.75
CA ARG A 215 -16.03 -11.80 2.22
C ARG A 215 -16.50 -12.96 1.35
N ASN A 216 -15.93 -13.07 0.16
CA ASN A 216 -16.18 -14.16 -0.76
C ASN A 216 -15.21 -15.29 -0.43
N ASP A 217 -15.59 -16.13 0.54
CA ASP A 217 -14.85 -17.34 0.87
C ASP A 217 -15.13 -18.40 -0.20
N SER A 218 -14.45 -18.29 -1.34
CA SER A 218 -14.46 -19.31 -2.39
C SER A 218 -13.59 -20.52 -2.02
N GLY A 219 -13.70 -20.98 -0.76
CA GLY A 219 -12.97 -22.11 -0.19
C GLY A 219 -13.91 -23.23 0.24
N THR A 220 -14.28 -24.09 -0.72
CA THR A 220 -14.59 -25.51 -0.49
C THR A 220 -14.02 -26.34 -1.62
#